data_AF-J7KZ93-F1
#
_entry.id   AF-J7KZ93-F1
#
_cell.length_a   1.000
_cell.length_b   1.000
_cell.length_c   1.000
_cell.angle_alpha   90.00
_cell.angle_beta   90.00
_cell.angle_gamma   90.00
#
_symmetry.space_group_name_H-M   'P 1'
#
loop_
_entity.id
_entity.type
_entity.pdbx_description
1 polymer ?
#
loop_
_entity_poly.entity_id
_entity_poly.type
_entity_poly.pdbx_seq_one_letter_code
_entity_poly.pdbx_strand_id
1 'polypeptide(L)'
;MGGRTSGRIPLPRWGTLGTLATVVFMMAVSIHLYPGLPARVDSAEYDILRGSSDLPGWAVASILPAVSLTMVAVFSLVSVVGDRFHRALETPTPWSTRSLRRVVDLFSLLLALLLAALHVVTLYEVAGGGPSLPTDRIVALTLAAFLVGMGAIAPILRAERPEETPAARWWEQARGWVGASIALVGVATGVMGLVLPDPTVAAYTVMLMGPAILVGCAVPFVGDREWKKEPRSGP
;
A
#
# COMPACT_ATOMS: atom_id res chain seq x y z
N MET A 1 -23.72 31.00 -17.09
CA MET A 1 -23.47 30.79 -15.65
C MET A 1 -23.50 29.29 -15.37
N GLY A 2 -22.36 28.60 -15.50
CA GLY A 2 -22.25 27.17 -15.21
C GLY A 2 -21.89 26.99 -13.74
N GLY A 3 -22.78 26.39 -12.95
CA GLY A 3 -22.53 26.11 -11.55
C GLY A 3 -21.31 25.19 -11.40
N ARG A 4 -20.21 25.73 -10.86
CA ARG A 4 -19.12 24.93 -10.31
C ARG A 4 -19.68 24.18 -9.12
N THR A 5 -20.13 22.95 -9.33
CA THR A 5 -20.41 22.02 -8.25
C THR A 5 -19.10 21.87 -7.47
N SER A 6 -19.09 22.36 -6.23
CA SER A 6 -17.98 22.18 -5.31
C SER A 6 -17.70 20.67 -5.20
N GLY A 7 -16.63 20.21 -5.85
CA GLY A 7 -16.27 18.80 -5.90
C GLY A 7 -15.83 18.33 -4.53
N ARG A 8 -16.78 17.90 -3.69
CA ARG A 8 -16.44 17.18 -2.46
C ARG A 8 -15.73 15.90 -2.87
N ILE A 9 -14.51 15.69 -2.36
CA ILE A 9 -13.82 14.41 -2.51
C ILE A 9 -14.73 13.33 -1.94
N PRO A 10 -15.22 12.39 -2.76
CA PRO A 10 -16.28 11.50 -2.34
C PRO A 10 -15.67 10.45 -1.38
N LEU A 11 -16.19 10.33 -0.16
CA LEU A 11 -15.63 9.46 0.90
C LEU A 11 -15.46 8.00 0.41
N PRO A 12 -14.29 7.37 0.51
CA PRO A 12 -14.05 6.00 0.03
C PRO A 12 -14.96 4.99 0.74
N ARG A 13 -16.13 4.66 0.18
CA ARG A 13 -17.16 3.86 0.88
C ARG A 13 -16.74 2.41 0.99
N TRP A 14 -16.26 1.83 -0.11
CA TRP A 14 -15.93 0.41 -0.17
C TRP A 14 -14.61 0.11 0.56
N GLY A 15 -13.61 0.97 0.43
CA GLY A 15 -12.36 0.85 1.16
C GLY A 15 -12.56 1.00 2.66
N THR A 16 -13.39 1.95 3.11
CA THR A 16 -13.70 2.12 4.53
C THR A 16 -14.48 0.91 5.07
N LEU A 17 -15.51 0.45 4.36
CA LEU A 17 -16.28 -0.74 4.78
C LEU A 17 -15.39 -1.99 4.84
N GLY A 18 -14.55 -2.21 3.83
CA GLY A 18 -13.63 -3.33 3.79
C GLY A 18 -12.57 -3.26 4.90
N THR A 19 -12.05 -2.06 5.18
CA THR A 19 -11.11 -1.88 6.30
C THR A 19 -11.78 -2.13 7.65
N LEU A 20 -13.00 -1.63 7.85
CA LEU A 20 -13.77 -1.90 9.07
C LEU A 20 -14.06 -3.39 9.25
N ALA A 21 -14.49 -4.08 8.18
CA ALA A 21 -14.69 -5.52 8.21
C ALA A 21 -13.40 -6.27 8.56
N THR A 22 -12.26 -5.80 8.03
CA THR A 22 -10.94 -6.36 8.34
C THR A 22 -10.54 -6.13 9.80
N VAL A 23 -10.82 -4.95 10.37
CA VAL A 23 -10.60 -4.68 11.80
C VAL A 23 -11.47 -5.56 12.68
N VAL A 24 -12.76 -5.74 12.34
CA VAL A 24 -13.66 -6.65 13.08
C VAL A 24 -13.14 -8.07 13.03
N PHE A 25 -12.64 -8.51 11.86
CA PHE A 25 -12.01 -9.82 11.72
C PHE A 25 -10.76 -9.94 12.62
N MET A 26 -9.86 -8.94 12.62
CA MET A 26 -8.69 -8.94 13.50
C MET A 26 -9.07 -9.02 14.98
N MET A 27 -10.13 -8.29 15.39
CA MET A 27 -10.65 -8.37 16.76
C MET A 27 -11.20 -9.76 17.08
N ALA A 28 -11.94 -10.38 16.16
CA ALA A 28 -12.45 -11.73 16.34
C ALA A 28 -11.32 -12.75 16.50
N VAL A 29 -10.26 -12.64 15.69
CA VAL A 29 -9.04 -13.45 15.82
C VAL A 29 -8.37 -13.22 17.17
N SER A 30 -8.21 -11.97 17.59
CA SER A 30 -7.64 -11.63 18.90
C SER A 30 -8.44 -12.27 20.03
N ILE A 31 -9.77 -12.17 20.03
CA ILE A 31 -10.63 -12.76 21.05
C ILE A 31 -10.50 -14.29 21.06
N HIS A 32 -10.46 -14.91 19.89
CA HIS A 32 -10.36 -16.36 19.76
C HIS A 32 -9.03 -16.92 20.28
N LEU A 33 -7.93 -16.24 19.99
CA LEU A 33 -6.58 -16.68 20.37
C LEU A 33 -6.14 -16.16 21.74
N TYR A 34 -6.83 -15.18 22.31
CA TYR A 34 -6.48 -14.57 23.60
C TYR A 34 -6.23 -15.58 24.74
N PRO A 35 -7.05 -16.64 24.93
CA PRO A 35 -6.82 -17.60 26.00
C PRO A 35 -5.51 -18.38 25.87
N GLY A 36 -4.95 -18.47 24.65
CA GLY A 36 -3.67 -19.13 24.37
C GLY A 36 -2.47 -18.20 24.44
N LEU A 37 -2.66 -16.89 24.64
CA LEU A 37 -1.55 -15.95 24.71
C LEU A 37 -0.89 -15.99 26.09
N PRO A 38 0.46 -15.99 26.16
CA PRO A 38 1.15 -15.85 27.42
C PRO A 38 0.86 -14.46 28.01
N ALA A 39 0.89 -14.36 29.34
CA ALA A 39 0.63 -13.10 30.05
C ALA A 39 1.64 -12.00 29.66
N ARG A 40 2.86 -12.42 29.31
CA ARG A 40 3.96 -11.58 28.83
C ARG A 40 4.64 -12.27 27.65
N VAL A 41 4.93 -11.49 26.62
CA VAL A 41 5.68 -11.92 25.45
C VAL A 41 7.08 -11.31 25.56
N ASP A 42 8.09 -12.17 25.61
CA ASP A 42 9.49 -11.75 25.65
C ASP A 42 9.83 -11.05 24.32
N SER A 43 10.20 -9.78 24.40
CA SER A 43 10.61 -8.97 23.24
C SER A 43 12.09 -9.14 22.89
N ALA A 44 12.74 -10.21 23.40
CA ALA A 44 14.18 -10.45 23.28
C ALA A 44 14.68 -10.51 21.81
N GLU A 45 13.80 -10.71 20.84
CA GLU A 45 14.09 -10.70 19.41
C GLU A 45 14.20 -9.27 18.81
N TYR A 46 13.89 -8.21 19.57
CA TYR A 46 13.90 -6.80 19.15
C TYR A 46 14.93 -5.92 19.89
N ASP A 47 16.04 -6.52 20.34
CA ASP A 47 17.08 -5.96 21.24
C ASP A 47 17.96 -4.82 20.63
N ILE A 48 17.45 -4.04 19.67
CA ILE A 48 18.18 -2.93 19.05
C ILE A 48 18.16 -1.67 19.94
N LEU A 49 17.23 -1.60 20.90
CA LEU A 49 17.16 -0.55 21.91
C LEU A 49 17.14 -1.21 23.29
N ARG A 50 18.32 -1.28 23.94
CA ARG A 50 18.53 -1.79 25.31
C ARG A 50 17.34 -1.51 26.23
N GLY A 51 16.54 -2.54 26.46
CA GLY A 51 15.36 -2.49 27.30
C GLY A 51 14.46 -3.66 26.94
N SER A 52 14.67 -4.80 27.61
CA SER A 52 13.74 -5.93 27.58
C SER A 52 12.39 -5.48 28.16
N SER A 53 11.57 -4.83 27.35
CA SER A 53 10.21 -4.50 27.72
C SER A 53 9.34 -5.66 27.32
N ASP A 54 9.07 -6.58 28.26
CA ASP A 54 8.04 -7.59 28.10
C ASP A 54 6.74 -6.91 27.66
N LEU A 55 6.20 -7.30 26.51
CA LEU A 55 4.92 -6.76 26.06
C LEU A 55 3.80 -7.60 26.68
N PRO A 56 2.81 -7.00 27.34
CA PRO A 56 1.68 -7.76 27.86
C PRO A 56 0.85 -8.30 26.69
N GLY A 57 0.28 -9.50 26.83
CA GLY A 57 -0.45 -10.18 25.75
C GLY A 57 -1.61 -9.35 25.14
N TRP A 58 -2.25 -8.49 25.94
CA TRP A 58 -3.29 -7.57 25.44
C TRP A 58 -2.73 -6.50 24.50
N ALA A 59 -1.48 -6.07 24.67
CA ALA A 59 -0.85 -5.08 23.79
C ALA A 59 -0.55 -5.71 22.43
N VAL A 60 -0.01 -6.93 22.41
CA VAL A 60 0.22 -7.70 21.17
C VAL A 60 -1.10 -7.94 20.43
N ALA A 61 -2.16 -8.30 21.15
CA ALA A 61 -3.49 -8.54 20.56
C ALA A 61 -4.19 -7.28 20.02
N SER A 62 -3.76 -6.08 20.42
CA SER A 62 -4.43 -4.81 20.09
C SER A 62 -3.62 -3.87 19.19
N ILE A 63 -2.30 -4.06 19.05
CA ILE A 63 -1.43 -3.11 18.35
C ILE A 63 -1.77 -2.98 16.86
N LEU A 64 -1.89 -4.09 16.12
CA LEU A 64 -2.19 -4.04 14.69
C LEU A 64 -3.64 -3.60 14.41
N PRO A 65 -4.67 -4.02 15.19
CA PRO A 65 -6.00 -3.42 15.10
C PRO A 65 -5.98 -1.90 15.33
N ALA A 66 -5.22 -1.43 16.33
CA ALA A 66 -5.07 -0.01 16.62
C ALA A 66 -4.40 0.73 15.47
N VAL A 67 -3.29 0.20 14.92
CA VAL A 67 -2.62 0.76 13.73
C VAL A 67 -3.58 0.85 12.54
N SER A 68 -4.36 -0.19 12.27
CA SER A 68 -5.38 -0.19 11.22
C SER A 68 -6.42 0.92 11.43
N LEU A 69 -6.93 1.10 12.64
CA LEU A 69 -7.87 2.19 12.97
C LEU A 69 -7.23 3.57 12.82
N THR A 70 -6.00 3.75 13.29
CA THR A 70 -5.25 5.00 13.12
C THR A 70 -5.06 5.31 11.64
N MET A 71 -4.72 4.32 10.81
CA MET A 71 -4.58 4.51 9.37
C MET A 71 -5.90 4.93 8.72
N VAL A 72 -7.04 4.32 9.08
CA VAL A 72 -8.36 4.77 8.59
C VAL A 72 -8.63 6.22 8.97
N ALA A 73 -8.34 6.59 10.22
CA ALA A 73 -8.51 7.96 10.69
C ALA A 73 -7.62 8.94 9.94
N VAL A 74 -6.34 8.60 9.72
CA VAL A 74 -5.38 9.40 8.97
C VAL A 74 -5.80 9.55 7.51
N PHE A 75 -6.15 8.48 6.80
CA PHE A 75 -6.59 8.56 5.40
C PHE A 75 -7.88 9.36 5.25
N SER A 76 -8.79 9.22 6.20
CA SER A 76 -10.02 10.03 6.27
C SER A 76 -9.69 11.51 6.47
N LEU A 77 -8.75 11.82 7.38
CA LEU A 77 -8.29 13.18 7.64
C LEU A 77 -7.57 13.78 6.42
N VAL A 78 -6.65 13.03 5.81
CA VAL A 78 -5.91 13.45 4.59
C VAL A 78 -6.87 13.74 3.45
N SER A 79 -7.94 12.94 3.28
CA SER A 79 -8.96 13.22 2.26
C SER A 79 -9.68 14.55 2.49
N VAL A 80 -9.97 14.89 3.74
CA VAL A 80 -10.63 16.16 4.11
C VAL A 80 -9.67 17.35 4.02
N VAL A 81 -8.45 17.20 4.54
CA VAL A 81 -7.42 18.24 4.53
C VAL A 81 -6.92 18.49 3.11
N GLY A 82 -6.72 17.43 2.32
CA GLY A 82 -6.30 17.50 0.92
C GLY A 82 -7.29 18.28 0.08
N ASP A 83 -8.60 18.03 0.22
CA ASP A 83 -9.65 18.83 -0.45
C ASP A 83 -9.57 20.32 -0.07
N ARG A 84 -9.40 20.62 1.22
CA ARG A 84 -9.29 22.01 1.69
C ARG A 84 -8.03 22.70 1.18
N PHE A 85 -6.90 22.01 1.20
CA PHE A 85 -5.62 22.53 0.73
C PHE A 85 -5.64 22.78 -0.77
N HIS A 86 -6.20 21.85 -1.54
CA HIS A 86 -6.36 21.96 -2.98
C HIS A 86 -7.29 23.12 -3.37
N ARG A 87 -8.38 23.31 -2.62
CA ARG A 87 -9.26 24.47 -2.78
C ARG A 87 -8.59 25.79 -2.39
N ALA A 88 -7.74 25.79 -1.36
CA ALA A 88 -7.04 26.98 -0.91
C ALA A 88 -5.94 27.43 -1.87
N LEU A 89 -5.30 26.49 -2.57
CA LEU A 89 -4.22 26.77 -3.52
C LEU A 89 -4.69 26.96 -4.97
N GLU A 90 -5.98 26.76 -5.25
CA GLU A 90 -6.57 26.78 -6.61
C GLU A 90 -5.80 25.94 -7.63
N THR A 91 -4.99 24.97 -7.17
CA THR A 91 -4.23 24.09 -8.04
C THR A 91 -5.21 23.17 -8.76
N PRO A 92 -5.14 22.99 -10.08
CA PRO A 92 -5.94 21.96 -10.76
C PRO A 92 -5.39 20.57 -10.39
N THR A 93 -6.26 19.63 -9.99
CA THR A 93 -5.84 18.22 -9.84
C THR A 93 -5.78 17.61 -11.23
N PRO A 94 -4.64 17.08 -11.68
CA PRO A 94 -4.57 16.43 -12.99
C PRO A 94 -5.33 15.10 -13.03
N TRP A 95 -5.70 14.53 -11.87
CA TRP A 95 -6.29 13.20 -11.74
C TRP A 95 -7.81 13.23 -11.70
N SER A 96 -8.43 12.25 -12.37
CA SER A 96 -9.88 12.09 -12.33
C SER A 96 -10.34 11.68 -10.93
N THR A 97 -11.31 12.42 -10.39
CA THR A 97 -11.87 12.18 -9.03
C THR A 97 -12.31 10.73 -8.83
N ARG A 98 -12.90 10.11 -9.87
CA ARG A 98 -13.36 8.71 -9.83
C ARG A 98 -12.21 7.71 -9.73
N SER A 99 -11.10 7.94 -10.45
CA SER A 99 -9.94 7.05 -10.38
C SER A 99 -9.23 7.17 -9.03
N LEU A 100 -9.03 8.41 -8.57
CA LEU A 100 -8.40 8.67 -7.28
C LEU A 100 -9.17 8.01 -6.14
N ARG A 101 -10.50 8.12 -6.14
CA ARG A 101 -11.34 7.44 -5.15
C ARG A 101 -11.13 5.92 -5.16
N ARG A 102 -11.14 5.30 -6.34
CA ARG A 102 -10.92 3.84 -6.48
C ARG A 102 -9.53 3.43 -6.00
N VAL A 103 -8.51 4.22 -6.33
CA VAL A 103 -7.13 3.97 -5.89
C VAL A 103 -7.04 4.02 -4.38
N VAL A 104 -7.61 5.05 -3.73
CA VAL A 104 -7.65 5.16 -2.27
C VAL A 104 -8.46 4.01 -1.65
N ASP A 105 -9.64 3.68 -2.20
CA ASP A 105 -10.47 2.56 -1.74
C ASP A 105 -9.68 1.24 -1.76
N LEU A 106 -9.03 0.93 -2.89
CA LEU A 106 -8.27 -0.31 -3.07
C LEU A 106 -7.00 -0.34 -2.25
N PHE A 107 -6.28 0.77 -2.17
CA PHE A 107 -5.07 0.88 -1.37
C PHE A 107 -5.36 0.64 0.12
N SER A 108 -6.38 1.32 0.67
CA SER A 108 -6.79 1.14 2.05
C SER A 108 -7.22 -0.29 2.35
N LEU A 109 -7.99 -0.91 1.45
CA LEU A 109 -8.38 -2.31 1.58
C LEU A 109 -7.17 -3.25 1.57
N LEU A 110 -6.26 -3.07 0.62
CA LEU A 110 -5.07 -3.90 0.48
C LEU A 110 -4.15 -3.78 1.69
N LEU A 111 -3.97 -2.56 2.21
CA LEU A 111 -3.22 -2.31 3.44
C LEU A 111 -3.89 -2.94 4.66
N ALA A 112 -5.21 -2.84 4.77
CA ALA A 112 -5.95 -3.48 5.86
C ALA A 112 -5.77 -5.01 5.83
N LEU A 113 -5.88 -5.62 4.65
CA LEU A 113 -5.67 -7.06 4.46
C LEU A 113 -4.24 -7.49 4.80
N LEU A 114 -3.23 -6.69 4.41
CA LEU A 114 -1.83 -6.92 4.80
C LEU A 114 -1.70 -6.93 6.33
N LEU A 115 -2.21 -5.89 7.01
CA LEU A 115 -2.13 -5.78 8.46
C LEU A 115 -2.87 -6.92 9.16
N ALA A 116 -4.02 -7.34 8.64
CA ALA A 116 -4.75 -8.48 9.19
C ALA A 116 -4.01 -9.80 9.00
N ALA A 117 -3.41 -10.03 7.83
CA ALA A 117 -2.62 -11.23 7.60
C ALA A 117 -1.41 -11.30 8.54
N LEU A 118 -0.68 -10.18 8.69
CA LEU A 118 0.43 -10.09 9.66
C LEU A 118 -0.06 -10.32 11.10
N HIS A 119 -1.21 -9.73 11.47
CA HIS A 119 -1.79 -9.91 12.81
C HIS A 119 -2.17 -11.35 13.13
N VAL A 120 -2.79 -12.04 12.17
CA VAL A 120 -3.12 -13.47 12.32
C VAL A 120 -1.85 -14.28 12.52
N VAL A 121 -0.84 -14.07 11.66
CA VAL A 121 0.42 -14.82 11.72
C VAL A 121 1.12 -14.61 13.05
N THR A 122 1.30 -13.36 13.48
CA THR A 122 1.93 -13.03 14.77
C THR A 122 1.16 -13.62 15.96
N LEU A 123 -0.17 -13.55 15.96
CA LEU A 123 -0.95 -14.11 17.08
C LEU A 123 -0.89 -15.63 17.14
N TYR A 124 -0.92 -16.33 16.01
CA TYR A 124 -0.82 -17.79 15.98
C TYR A 124 0.55 -18.28 16.46
N GLU A 125 1.62 -17.58 16.06
CA GLU A 125 2.98 -17.85 16.49
C GLU A 125 3.13 -17.68 18.01
N VAL A 126 2.69 -16.54 18.54
CA VAL A 126 2.74 -16.25 19.99
C VAL A 126 1.86 -17.20 20.80
N ALA A 127 0.74 -17.66 20.27
CA ALA A 127 -0.13 -18.64 20.91
C ALA A 127 0.43 -20.08 20.89
N GLY A 128 1.62 -20.31 20.30
CA GLY A 128 2.26 -21.62 20.20
C GLY A 128 1.62 -22.56 19.17
N GLY A 129 0.68 -22.06 18.37
CA GLY A 129 -0.03 -22.81 17.33
C GLY A 129 0.65 -22.68 15.96
N GLY A 130 1.98 -22.75 15.94
CA GLY A 130 2.81 -22.40 14.78
C GLY A 130 2.28 -22.98 13.45
N PRO A 131 2.16 -22.16 12.39
CA PRO A 131 1.69 -22.63 11.09
C PRO A 131 2.61 -23.71 10.50
N SER A 132 2.08 -24.52 9.57
CA SER A 132 2.86 -25.56 8.87
C SER A 132 3.99 -25.00 8.01
N LEU A 133 3.89 -23.71 7.63
CA LEU A 133 4.93 -22.95 6.96
C LEU A 133 5.66 -22.05 7.97
N PRO A 134 6.99 -21.89 7.87
CA PRO A 134 7.72 -20.92 8.69
C PRO A 134 7.13 -19.51 8.59
N THR A 135 6.97 -18.83 9.72
CA THR A 135 6.39 -17.48 9.85
C THR A 135 6.97 -16.51 8.82
N ASP A 136 8.29 -16.48 8.70
CA ASP A 136 8.98 -15.56 7.80
C ASP A 136 8.61 -15.76 6.33
N ARG A 137 8.34 -17.00 5.90
CA ARG A 137 7.88 -17.28 4.53
C ARG A 137 6.47 -16.75 4.31
N ILE A 138 5.60 -16.88 5.32
CA ILE A 138 4.24 -16.33 5.25
C ILE A 138 4.30 -14.81 5.20
N VAL A 139 5.17 -14.18 5.99
CA VAL A 139 5.38 -12.72 5.95
C VAL A 139 5.88 -12.29 4.57
N ALA A 140 6.90 -12.96 4.03
CA ALA A 140 7.44 -12.65 2.70
C ALA A 140 6.38 -12.80 1.59
N LEU A 141 5.58 -13.88 1.62
CA LEU A 141 4.48 -14.09 0.67
C LEU A 141 3.37 -13.04 0.81
N THR A 142 3.06 -12.65 2.03
CA THR A 142 2.04 -11.62 2.30
C THR A 142 2.49 -10.26 1.77
N LEU A 143 3.76 -9.90 2.01
CA LEU A 143 4.38 -8.69 1.44
C LEU A 143 4.42 -8.75 -0.09
N ALA A 144 4.78 -9.90 -0.67
CA ALA A 144 4.77 -10.12 -2.11
C ALA A 144 3.36 -9.89 -2.70
N ALA A 145 2.33 -10.47 -2.10
CA ALA A 145 0.94 -10.30 -2.53
C ALA A 145 0.48 -8.84 -2.42
N PHE A 146 0.86 -8.16 -1.34
CA PHE A 146 0.60 -6.72 -1.18
C PHE A 146 1.27 -5.90 -2.29
N LEU A 147 2.55 -6.13 -2.59
CA LEU A 147 3.25 -5.41 -3.65
C LEU A 147 2.67 -5.69 -5.04
N VAL A 148 2.29 -6.93 -5.34
CA VAL A 148 1.58 -7.26 -6.59
C VAL A 148 0.25 -6.52 -6.66
N GLY A 149 -0.51 -6.48 -5.57
CA GLY A 149 -1.75 -5.70 -5.49
C GLY A 149 -1.52 -4.20 -5.71
N MET A 150 -0.47 -3.64 -5.13
CA MET A 150 -0.05 -2.25 -5.36
C MET A 150 0.27 -1.97 -6.83
N GLY A 151 1.01 -2.88 -7.47
CA GLY A 151 1.30 -2.80 -8.90
C GLY A 151 0.04 -2.82 -9.76
N ALA A 152 -0.97 -3.61 -9.38
CA ALA A 152 -2.26 -3.66 -10.06
C ALA A 152 -3.12 -2.39 -9.86
N ILE A 153 -2.90 -1.63 -8.80
CA ILE A 153 -3.62 -0.37 -8.52
C ILE A 153 -3.09 0.78 -9.39
N ALA A 154 -1.79 0.84 -9.67
CA ALA A 154 -1.19 1.98 -10.39
C ALA A 154 -1.85 2.32 -11.74
N PRO A 155 -2.21 1.35 -12.62
CA PRO A 155 -2.90 1.62 -13.88
C PRO A 155 -4.33 2.20 -13.74
N ILE A 156 -4.92 2.10 -12.55
CA ILE A 156 -6.26 2.61 -12.27
C ILE A 156 -6.24 4.14 -12.15
N LEU A 157 -5.13 4.73 -11.67
CA LEU A 157 -4.99 6.17 -11.55
C LEU A 157 -4.93 6.80 -12.94
N ARG A 158 -5.99 7.54 -13.30
CA ARG A 158 -6.15 8.14 -14.63
C ARG A 158 -6.18 9.66 -14.55
N ALA A 159 -5.49 10.31 -15.47
CA ALA A 159 -5.67 11.72 -15.73
C ALA A 159 -7.11 12.02 -16.18
N GLU A 160 -7.67 13.15 -15.74
CA GLU A 160 -9.00 13.57 -16.19
C GLU A 160 -8.96 14.10 -17.62
N ARG A 161 -7.91 14.87 -17.92
CA ARG A 161 -7.65 15.48 -19.23
C ARG A 161 -6.17 15.38 -19.55
N PRO A 162 -5.71 14.24 -20.08
CA PRO A 162 -4.29 14.01 -20.28
C PRO A 162 -3.66 15.06 -21.18
N GLU A 163 -4.38 15.55 -22.18
CA GLU A 163 -3.95 16.58 -23.13
C GLU A 163 -3.62 17.95 -22.52
N GLU A 164 -4.17 18.29 -21.35
CA GLU A 164 -4.02 19.63 -20.77
C GLU A 164 -2.63 19.87 -20.16
N THR A 165 -1.94 18.82 -19.70
CA THR A 165 -0.62 18.99 -19.06
C THR A 165 0.39 17.93 -19.51
N PRO A 166 1.67 18.29 -19.68
CA PRO A 166 2.72 17.34 -20.04
C PRO A 166 2.87 16.23 -18.99
N ALA A 167 2.68 16.55 -17.71
CA ALA A 167 2.74 15.58 -16.62
C ALA A 167 1.61 14.54 -16.71
N ALA A 168 0.40 14.94 -17.08
CA ALA A 168 -0.72 14.02 -17.23
C ALA A 168 -0.54 13.08 -18.44
N ARG A 169 -0.07 13.59 -19.59
CA ARG A 169 0.30 12.74 -20.75
C ARG A 169 1.37 11.72 -20.39
N TRP A 170 2.44 12.18 -19.74
CA TRP A 170 3.52 11.30 -19.30
C TRP A 170 3.01 10.21 -18.36
N TRP A 171 2.18 10.56 -17.37
CA TRP A 171 1.63 9.57 -16.43
C TRP A 171 0.77 8.51 -17.13
N GLU A 172 -0.08 8.91 -18.08
CA GLU A 172 -0.90 7.94 -18.83
C GLU A 172 -0.05 6.91 -19.58
N GLN A 173 1.13 7.30 -20.08
CA GLN A 173 2.09 6.40 -20.70
C GLN A 173 2.87 5.56 -19.67
N ALA A 174 3.27 6.16 -18.54
CA ALA A 174 4.12 5.55 -17.52
C ALA A 174 3.40 4.58 -16.59
N ARG A 175 2.12 4.82 -16.26
CA ARG A 175 1.41 4.13 -15.16
C ARG A 175 1.40 2.60 -15.27
N GLY A 176 1.33 2.07 -16.49
CA GLY A 176 1.34 0.63 -16.75
C GLY A 176 2.69 0.02 -16.42
N TRP A 177 3.76 0.71 -16.80
CA TRP A 177 5.15 0.32 -16.52
C TRP A 177 5.50 0.46 -15.05
N VAL A 178 5.03 1.53 -14.40
CA VAL A 178 5.17 1.71 -12.95
C VAL A 178 4.48 0.55 -12.22
N GLY A 179 3.22 0.24 -12.59
CA GLY A 179 2.49 -0.88 -12.01
C GLY A 179 3.18 -2.23 -12.21
N ALA A 180 3.63 -2.51 -13.43
CA ALA A 180 4.36 -3.73 -13.75
C ALA A 180 5.68 -3.85 -12.97
N SER A 181 6.41 -2.74 -12.81
CA SER A 181 7.68 -2.71 -12.08
C SER A 181 7.48 -3.01 -10.59
N ILE A 182 6.45 -2.41 -9.97
CA ILE A 182 6.09 -2.71 -8.56
C ILE A 182 5.66 -4.17 -8.41
N ALA A 183 4.83 -4.68 -9.33
CA ALA A 183 4.40 -6.07 -9.29
C ALA A 183 5.58 -7.05 -9.44
N LEU A 184 6.55 -6.73 -10.30
CA LEU A 184 7.75 -7.53 -10.49
C LEU A 184 8.63 -7.57 -9.22
N VAL A 185 8.75 -6.44 -8.51
CA VAL A 185 9.39 -6.42 -7.18
C VAL A 185 8.65 -7.34 -6.22
N GLY A 186 7.31 -7.30 -6.20
CA GLY A 186 6.50 -8.21 -5.38
C GLY A 186 6.74 -9.69 -5.70
N VAL A 187 6.75 -10.06 -6.99
CA VAL A 187 7.06 -11.42 -7.43
C VAL A 187 8.47 -11.84 -7.00
N ALA A 188 9.46 -10.96 -7.19
CA ALA A 188 10.85 -11.23 -6.78
C ALA A 188 10.95 -11.44 -5.27
N THR A 189 10.28 -10.60 -4.46
CA THR A 189 10.17 -10.77 -3.00
C THR A 189 9.58 -12.14 -2.64
N GLY A 190 8.50 -12.55 -3.29
CA GLY A 190 7.86 -13.85 -3.03
C GLY A 190 8.75 -15.03 -3.41
N VAL A 191 9.40 -14.98 -4.57
CA VAL A 191 10.34 -16.01 -5.03
C VAL A 191 11.53 -16.12 -4.08
N MET A 192 12.14 -14.99 -3.69
CA MET A 192 13.25 -14.99 -2.75
C MET A 192 12.84 -15.51 -1.37
N GLY A 193 11.68 -15.11 -0.86
CA GLY A 193 11.16 -15.59 0.43
C GLY A 193 10.87 -17.09 0.45
N LEU A 194 10.55 -17.70 -0.70
CA LEU A 194 10.34 -19.14 -0.82
C LEU A 194 11.64 -19.93 -1.00
N VAL A 195 12.60 -19.39 -1.77
CA VAL A 195 13.81 -20.10 -2.21
C VAL A 195 14.97 -19.93 -1.23
N LEU A 196 15.11 -18.74 -0.62
CA LEU A 196 16.25 -18.47 0.24
C LEU A 196 16.11 -19.16 1.62
N PRO A 197 17.22 -19.61 2.22
CA PRO A 197 17.22 -20.17 3.58
C PRO A 197 16.85 -19.12 4.62
N ASP A 198 17.28 -17.88 4.39
CA ASP A 198 16.99 -16.72 5.21
C ASP A 198 16.00 -15.79 4.49
N PRO A 199 14.69 -15.91 4.78
CA PRO A 199 13.64 -15.09 4.19
C PRO A 199 13.70 -13.62 4.60
N THR A 200 14.48 -13.22 5.63
CA THR A 200 14.66 -11.80 5.95
C THR A 200 15.35 -11.05 4.81
N VAL A 201 16.16 -11.75 4.00
CA VAL A 201 16.79 -11.19 2.80
C VAL A 201 15.75 -10.76 1.76
N ALA A 202 14.59 -11.41 1.73
CA ALA A 202 13.47 -11.01 0.89
C ALA A 202 12.85 -9.68 1.33
N ALA A 203 13.01 -9.24 2.59
CA ALA A 203 12.56 -7.91 2.98
C ALA A 203 13.39 -6.80 2.30
N TYR A 204 14.67 -7.06 2.01
CA TYR A 204 15.52 -6.08 1.32
C TYR A 204 15.11 -5.86 -0.14
N THR A 205 14.47 -6.83 -0.80
CA THR A 205 13.98 -6.61 -2.18
C THR A 205 12.87 -5.56 -2.22
N VAL A 206 12.15 -5.32 -1.13
CA VAL A 206 11.20 -4.20 -1.03
C VAL A 206 11.89 -2.85 -1.22
N MET A 207 13.18 -2.73 -0.85
CA MET A 207 13.96 -1.50 -1.08
C MET A 207 14.16 -1.19 -2.57
N LEU A 208 14.03 -2.19 -3.44
CA LEU A 208 14.08 -1.99 -4.90
C LEU A 208 12.83 -1.31 -5.45
N MET A 209 11.78 -1.11 -4.65
CA MET A 209 10.54 -0.46 -5.10
C MET A 209 10.79 0.96 -5.61
N GLY A 210 11.60 1.77 -4.92
CA GLY A 210 11.97 3.12 -5.37
C GLY A 210 12.65 3.11 -6.74
N PRO A 211 13.78 2.38 -6.90
CA PRO A 211 14.43 2.18 -8.19
C PRO A 211 13.50 1.63 -9.28
N ALA A 212 12.65 0.65 -8.97
CA ALA A 212 11.72 0.06 -9.92
C ALA A 212 10.66 1.05 -10.41
N ILE A 213 10.13 1.88 -9.51
CA ILE A 213 9.21 2.98 -9.86
C ILE A 213 9.93 3.97 -10.79
N LEU A 214 11.17 4.35 -10.47
CA LEU A 214 11.96 5.26 -11.31
C LEU A 214 12.20 4.68 -12.71
N VAL A 215 12.50 3.38 -12.81
CA VAL A 215 12.64 2.69 -14.11
C VAL A 215 11.31 2.70 -14.87
N GLY A 216 10.20 2.33 -14.22
CA GLY A 216 8.87 2.37 -14.85
C GLY A 216 8.48 3.76 -15.32
N CYS A 217 8.82 4.80 -14.54
CA CYS A 217 8.68 6.20 -14.88
C CYS A 217 9.56 6.64 -16.08
N ALA A 218 10.72 6.00 -16.25
CA ALA A 218 11.68 6.32 -17.31
C ALA A 218 11.33 5.67 -18.66
N VAL A 219 10.56 4.58 -18.68
CA VAL A 219 10.24 3.82 -19.91
C VAL A 219 9.68 4.68 -21.06
N PRO A 220 8.74 5.64 -20.83
CA PRO A 220 8.22 6.48 -21.92
C PRO A 220 9.30 7.30 -22.64
N PHE A 221 10.40 7.66 -21.96
CA PHE A 221 11.50 8.43 -22.56
C PHE A 221 12.42 7.60 -23.46
N VAL A 222 12.36 6.27 -23.38
CA VAL A 222 13.19 5.36 -24.17
C VAL A 222 12.53 5.03 -25.52
N GLY A 223 11.20 5.09 -25.60
CA GLY A 223 10.41 4.72 -26.80
C GLY A 223 10.04 5.89 -27.73
N ASP A 224 9.73 7.08 -27.20
CA ASP A 224 9.31 8.22 -28.02
C ASP A 224 10.52 9.05 -28.47
N ARG A 225 11.13 8.67 -29.61
CA ARG A 225 12.05 9.54 -30.38
C ARG A 225 11.37 10.22 -31.58
N GLU A 226 10.05 10.09 -31.73
CA GLU A 226 9.29 10.66 -32.85
C GLU A 226 9.09 12.18 -32.71
N TRP A 227 9.06 12.74 -31.50
CA TRP A 227 8.99 14.20 -31.28
C TRP A 227 10.24 14.97 -31.75
N LYS A 228 11.35 14.27 -32.03
CA LYS A 228 12.55 14.86 -32.67
C LYS A 228 12.41 15.00 -34.19
N LYS A 229 11.33 14.49 -34.80
CA LYS A 229 11.03 14.60 -36.23
C LYS A 229 9.90 15.59 -36.49
N GLU A 230 9.90 16.76 -35.84
CA GLU A 230 9.22 17.89 -36.46
C GLU A 230 10.15 18.44 -37.55
N PRO A 231 9.77 18.40 -38.84
CA PRO A 231 10.48 19.15 -39.84
C PRO A 231 10.36 20.62 -39.44
N ARG A 232 11.51 21.24 -39.15
CA ARG A 232 11.67 22.69 -39.21
C ARG A 232 11.39 23.14 -40.64
N SER A 233 10.13 23.18 -41.06
CA SER A 233 9.72 24.04 -42.16
C SER A 233 9.48 25.42 -41.57
N GLY A 234 10.58 26.16 -41.44
CA GLY A 234 10.57 27.61 -41.34
C GLY A 234 10.08 28.24 -42.65
N PRO A 235 9.97 29.58 -42.65
CA PRO A 235 8.97 30.40 -43.34
C PRO A 235 8.84 30.21 -44.85
#